data_AF-A0A535MSK8-F1
#
_entry.id   AF-A0A535MSK8-F1
#
_cell.length_a   1.000
_cell.length_b   1.000
_cell.length_c   1.000
_cell.angle_alpha   90.00
_cell.angle_beta   90.00
_cell.angle_gamma   90.00
#
_symmetry.space_group_name_H-M   'P 1'
#
loop_
_entity.id
_entity.type
_entity.pdbx_description
1 polymer ?
#
loop_
_entity_poly.entity_id
_entity_poly.type
_entity_poly.pdbx_seq_one_letter_code
_entity_poly.pdbx_strand_id
1 'polypeptide(L)' 'MHERGLHPVGSQAEVDHVRPVAWHWNGYGYNTDQATRYEWYDSTDLEVLCGPCNSSKGAGDTEYEPTVGASFLGWRE' A
#
# COMPACT_ATOMS: atom_id res chain seq x y z
N MET A 1 -6.06 -22.10 -26.60
CA MET A 1 -5.28 -22.25 -25.35
C MET A 1 -5.20 -20.89 -24.69
N HIS A 2 -5.94 -20.71 -23.59
CA HIS A 2 -5.73 -19.69 -22.57
C HIS A 2 -6.55 -20.18 -21.38
N GLU A 3 -5.92 -21.04 -20.59
CA GLU A 3 -6.52 -21.51 -19.36
C GLU A 3 -6.58 -20.30 -18.43
N ARG A 4 -7.79 -19.91 -18.04
CA ARG A 4 -8.00 -18.96 -16.96
C ARG A 4 -7.41 -19.63 -15.72
N GLY A 5 -6.20 -19.22 -15.35
CA GLY A 5 -5.45 -19.78 -14.24
C GLY A 5 -6.33 -19.77 -12.99
N LEU A 6 -6.71 -20.95 -12.52
CA LEU A 6 -7.26 -21.09 -11.18
C LEU A 6 -6.20 -20.57 -10.21
N HIS A 7 -6.48 -19.45 -9.57
CA HIS A 7 -5.73 -19.02 -8.40
C HIS A 7 -5.79 -20.18 -7.38
N PRO A 8 -4.65 -20.63 -6.84
CA PRO A 8 -4.63 -21.78 -5.96
C PRO A 8 -5.58 -21.53 -4.78
N VAL A 9 -6.47 -22.50 -4.56
CA VAL A 9 -7.38 -22.61 -3.41
C VAL A 9 -6.49 -22.72 -2.16
N GLY A 10 -6.12 -21.59 -1.58
CA GLY A 10 -5.09 -21.51 -0.55
C GLY A 10 -4.30 -20.19 -0.53
N SER A 11 -4.41 -19.35 -1.56
CA SER A 11 -3.96 -17.96 -1.46
C SER A 11 -4.91 -17.22 -0.50
N GLN A 12 -4.37 -16.79 0.65
CA GLN A 12 -5.13 -15.97 1.59
C GLN A 12 -5.56 -14.68 0.87
N ALA A 13 -6.78 -14.23 1.16
CA ALA A 13 -7.24 -12.94 0.70
C ALA A 13 -6.47 -11.86 1.45
N GLU A 14 -5.85 -10.96 0.71
CA GLU A 14 -5.08 -9.84 1.23
C GLU A 14 -5.82 -8.55 0.90
N VAL A 15 -5.79 -7.60 1.83
CA VAL A 15 -6.34 -6.25 1.63
C VAL A 15 -5.17 -5.35 1.29
N ASP A 16 -5.28 -4.65 0.16
CA ASP A 16 -4.25 -3.72 -0.29
C ASP A 16 -4.86 -2.37 -0.70
N HIS A 17 -4.05 -1.33 -0.71
CA HIS A 17 -4.47 0.00 -1.13
C HIS A 17 -4.52 0.07 -2.66
N VAL A 18 -5.65 0.47 -3.25
CA VAL A 18 -5.78 0.64 -4.72
C VAL A 18 -4.70 1.59 -5.23
N ARG A 19 -4.52 2.72 -4.53
CA ARG A 19 -3.37 3.61 -4.74
C ARG A 19 -2.20 3.17 -3.86
N PRO A 20 -1.01 2.89 -4.41
CA PRO A 20 0.11 2.40 -3.63
C PRO A 20 0.46 3.29 -2.44
N VAL A 21 0.72 2.68 -1.28
CA VAL A 21 1.21 3.41 -0.09
C VAL A 21 2.53 4.14 -0.40
N ALA A 22 3.39 3.56 -1.23
CA ALA A 22 4.66 4.18 -1.67
C ALA A 22 4.44 5.52 -2.40
N TRP A 23 3.39 5.61 -3.24
CA TRP A 23 3.02 6.87 -3.90
C TRP A 23 2.67 7.94 -2.87
N HIS A 24 1.87 7.57 -1.87
CA HIS A 24 1.46 8.53 -0.84
C HIS A 24 2.67 8.94 0.01
N TRP A 25 3.49 7.97 0.41
CA TRP A 25 4.71 8.21 1.17
C TRP A 25 5.61 9.20 0.46
N ASN A 26 5.99 8.94 -0.80
CA ASN A 26 6.95 9.76 -1.54
C ASN A 26 6.42 11.17 -1.83
N GLY A 27 5.12 11.32 -2.03
CA GLY A 27 4.52 12.62 -2.34
C GLY A 27 4.22 13.49 -1.13
N TYR A 28 3.76 12.86 -0.04
CA TYR A 28 3.10 13.58 1.07
C TYR A 28 3.43 12.96 2.45
N GLY A 29 3.25 11.64 2.59
CA GLY A 29 3.29 10.92 3.86
C GLY A 29 4.62 11.06 4.61
N TYR A 30 5.73 11.17 3.90
CA TYR A 30 7.06 11.32 4.47
C TYR A 30 7.24 12.61 5.29
N ASN A 31 6.45 13.66 5.01
CA ASN A 31 6.56 14.97 5.66
C ASN A 31 5.23 15.41 6.28
N THR A 32 4.48 14.47 6.83
CA THR A 32 3.23 14.72 7.56
C THR A 32 3.30 14.11 8.95
N ASP A 33 2.48 14.65 9.86
CA ASP A 33 2.28 14.05 11.17
C ASP A 33 1.54 12.71 11.07
N GLN A 34 1.48 12.01 12.20
CA GLN A 34 0.90 10.67 12.27
C GLN A 34 -0.61 10.65 12.00
N ALA A 35 -1.34 11.68 12.46
CA ALA A 35 -2.79 11.77 12.33
C ALA A 35 -3.18 11.93 10.86
N THR A 36 -2.52 12.84 10.14
CA THR A 36 -2.72 13.08 8.71
C THR A 36 -2.42 11.83 7.88
N ARG A 37 -1.36 11.09 8.24
CA ARG A 37 -1.02 9.82 7.57
C ARG A 37 -2.10 8.76 7.74
N TYR A 38 -2.63 8.62 8.95
CA TYR A 38 -3.68 7.65 9.25
C TYR A 38 -5.00 8.02 8.63
N GLU A 39 -5.35 9.31 8.61
CA GLU A 39 -6.52 9.79 7.87
C GLU A 39 -6.45 9.36 6.39
N TRP A 40 -5.27 9.42 5.76
CA TRP A 40 -5.10 8.92 4.40
C TRP A 40 -5.27 7.40 4.28
N TYR A 41 -4.70 6.60 5.19
CA TYR A 41 -4.88 5.14 5.18
C TYR A 41 -6.35 4.74 5.39
N ASP A 42 -7.08 5.47 6.21
CA ASP A 42 -8.48 5.19 6.52
C ASP A 42 -9.44 5.67 5.42
N SER A 43 -9.07 6.70 4.65
CA SER A 43 -9.94 7.32 3.65
C SER A 43 -9.72 6.84 2.22
N THR A 44 -8.64 6.11 1.95
CA THR A 44 -8.28 5.68 0.59
C THR A 44 -8.94 4.36 0.20
N ASP A 45 -9.20 4.18 -1.09
CA ASP A 45 -9.82 2.96 -1.60
C ASP A 45 -8.93 1.73 -1.37
N LEU A 46 -9.56 0.65 -0.94
CA LEU A 46 -8.95 -0.66 -0.72
C LEU A 46 -9.47 -1.66 -1.74
N GLU A 47 -8.64 -2.64 -2.08
CA GLU A 47 -9.01 -3.79 -2.90
C GLU A 47 -8.62 -5.11 -2.22
N VAL A 48 -9.36 -6.17 -2.55
CA VAL A 48 -9.10 -7.51 -2.06
C VAL A 48 -8.44 -8.32 -3.17
N LEU A 49 -7.23 -8.80 -2.89
CA LEU A 49 -6.40 -9.54 -3.84
C LEU A 49 -6.06 -10.93 -3.31
N CYS A 50 -5.77 -11.86 -4.21
CA CYS A 50 -5.12 -13.10 -3.83
C CYS A 50 -3.66 -12.81 -3.42
N GLY A 51 -3.07 -13.55 -2.49
CA GLY A 51 -1.66 -13.32 -2.10
C GLY A 51 -0.66 -13.22 -3.27
N PRO A 52 -0.67 -14.14 -4.26
CA PRO A 52 0.17 -13.99 -5.46
C PRO A 52 -0.16 -12.73 -6.30
N CYS A 53 -1.41 -12.31 -6.32
CA CYS A 53 -1.87 -11.12 -7.03
C CYS A 53 -1.33 -9.87 -6.33
N ASN A 54 -1.42 -9.80 -5.01
CA ASN A 54 -0.88 -8.71 -4.20
C ASN A 54 0.65 -8.65 -4.33
N SER A 55 1.32 -9.81 -4.23
CA SER A 55 2.76 -9.90 -4.44
C SER A 55 3.18 -9.46 -5.85
N SER A 56 2.40 -9.79 -6.88
CA SER A 56 2.68 -9.38 -8.26
C SER A 56 2.40 -7.90 -8.48
N LYS A 57 1.44 -7.31 -7.77
CA LYS A 57 1.12 -5.88 -7.84
C LYS A 57 2.25 -5.05 -7.23
N GLY A 58 2.77 -5.48 -6.07
CA GLY A 58 3.77 -4.72 -5.33
C GLY A 58 3.31 -3.29 -5.08
N ALA A 59 4.18 -2.32 -5.37
CA ALA A 59 3.87 -0.90 -5.20
C ALA A 59 3.32 -0.21 -6.46
N GLY A 60 2.76 -0.95 -7.43
CA GLY A 60 2.12 -0.38 -8.63
C GLY A 60 3.03 0.60 -9.37
N ASP A 61 4.21 0.11 -9.76
CA ASP A 61 5.29 0.86 -10.43
C ASP A 61 5.93 2.00 -9.62
N THR A 62 5.56 2.19 -8.36
CA THR A 62 6.16 3.22 -7.49
C THR A 62 7.30 2.63 -6.65
N GLU A 63 8.52 3.11 -6.86
CA GLU A 63 9.64 2.81 -5.96
C GLU A 63 9.43 3.50 -4.60
N TYR A 64 9.74 2.82 -3.50
CA TYR A 64 9.60 3.40 -2.16
C TYR A 64 10.87 4.18 -1.78
N GLU A 65 10.71 5.46 -1.46
CA GLU A 65 11.80 6.31 -1.00
C GLU A 65 11.82 6.39 0.54
N PRO A 66 12.82 5.82 1.24
CA PRO A 66 12.84 5.76 2.71
C PRO A 66 13.17 7.10 3.39
N THR A 67 13.06 8.22 2.68
CA THR A 67 13.30 9.56 3.22
C THR A 67 12.22 9.94 4.22
N VAL A 68 12.62 10.61 5.30
CA VAL A 68 11.73 11.09 6.36
C VAL A 68 11.88 12.61 6.47
N GLY A 69 10.78 13.34 6.30
CA GLY A 69 10.72 14.80 6.37
C GLY A 69 10.67 15.31 7.81
N ALA A 70 10.99 16.59 8.00
CA ALA A 70 11.06 17.21 9.33
C ALA A 70 9.74 17.16 10.12
N SER A 71 8.60 17.12 9.43
CA SER A 71 7.27 17.04 10.05
C SER A 71 6.85 15.60 10.40
N PHE A 72 7.65 14.60 10.04
CA PHE A 72 7.40 13.23 10.45
C PHE A 72 7.70 13.07 11.94
N LEU A 73 6.65 12.91 12.73
CA LEU A 73 6.77 12.79 14.18
C LEU A 73 6.96 11.34 14.65
N GLY A 74 6.74 10.36 13.76
CA GLY A 74 6.73 8.93 14.09
C GLY A 74 5.62 8.53 15.05
N TRP A 75 5.68 7.29 15.54
CA TRP A 75 4.89 6.86 16.69
C TRP A 75 5.38 7.62 17.93
N ARG A 76 4.49 8.35 18.59
CA ARG A 76 4.73 8.98 19.89
C ARG A 76 3.71 8.42 20.87
N GLU A 77 4.20 7.73 21.89
CA GLU A 77 3.42 7.20 23.02
C GLU A 77 2.84 8.33 23.87
#